data_AF-A0A0L8MEW4-F1
#
_entry.id   AF-A0A0L8MEW4-F1
#
_cell.length_a   1.000
_cell.length_b   1.000
_cell.length_c   1.000
_cell.angle_alpha   90.00
_cell.angle_beta   90.00
_cell.angle_gamma   90.00
#
_symmetry.space_group_name_H-M   'P 1'
#
loop_
_entity.id
_entity.type
_entity.pdbx_description
1 polymer ?
#
loop_
_entity_poly.entity_id
_entity_poly.type
_entity_poly.pdbx_seq_one_letter_code
_entity_poly.pdbx_strand_id
1 'polypeptide(L)'
;MAEAVPVRCPACLRENGYTAPVFPCACGSPVHPPLDLSAPPVQLTHRTWSDTWVTVRCTSCGRESEWPHPELGCGSCGTVVLIPVHPLERVDGEYEYEYGSDAGTAGGAGGAAGAGAGGSAPGSAPGSTPAAAARPGQGEGQGSGSGSGSGAAGRGGTGGHPAHIPPPPATPVPRPAFRPVTIRTARDAVATAALYLRWLGFRDVRQPDGRPIPSAAVDLRAPGLVAQVDPTTAPAGLRAVECVWLNGLTASATSVYFSLAGYTKEARARADELGIPLFVMDLTGMPQPVNDPADALVGPDA
;
A
#
# COMPACT_ATOMS: atom_id res chain seq x y z
N MET A 1 2.27 32.47 -20.79
CA MET A 1 1.11 31.69 -21.29
C MET A 1 1.66 30.30 -21.57
N ALA A 2 1.13 29.26 -20.94
CA ALA A 2 1.68 27.91 -21.14
C ALA A 2 1.35 27.46 -22.58
N GLU A 3 2.38 27.08 -23.34
CA GLU A 3 2.24 26.63 -24.72
C GLU A 3 1.57 25.25 -24.73
N ALA A 4 0.59 25.06 -25.62
CA ALA A 4 -0.09 23.78 -25.77
C ALA A 4 0.72 22.88 -26.71
N VAL A 5 1.06 21.68 -26.25
CA VAL A 5 1.75 20.66 -27.04
C VAL A 5 0.75 19.74 -27.74
N PRO A 6 1.00 19.34 -29.00
CA PRO A 6 0.10 18.43 -29.71
C PRO A 6 0.27 16.99 -29.20
N VAL A 7 -0.85 16.33 -28.88
CA VAL A 7 -0.91 14.91 -28.47
C VAL A 7 -1.92 14.17 -29.34
N ARG A 8 -1.48 13.10 -29.99
CA ARG A 8 -2.35 12.25 -30.83
C ARG A 8 -3.06 11.20 -29.99
N CYS A 9 -4.38 11.12 -30.13
CA CYS A 9 -5.16 10.08 -29.46
C CYS A 9 -4.84 8.70 -30.07
N PRO A 10 -4.45 7.68 -29.28
CA PRO A 10 -4.17 6.34 -29.81
C PRO A 10 -5.40 5.62 -30.37
N ALA A 11 -6.62 6.01 -29.94
CA ALA A 11 -7.86 5.38 -30.39
C ALA A 11 -8.41 5.94 -31.71
N CYS A 12 -8.39 7.27 -31.90
CA CYS A 12 -8.98 7.92 -33.07
C CYS A 12 -7.98 8.73 -33.92
N LEU A 13 -6.70 8.76 -33.52
CA LEU A 13 -5.59 9.45 -34.19
C LEU A 13 -5.73 10.98 -34.34
N ARG A 14 -6.79 11.59 -33.76
CA ARG A 14 -6.96 13.04 -33.70
C ARG A 14 -5.90 13.67 -32.81
N GLU A 15 -5.37 14.80 -33.27
CA GLU A 15 -4.51 15.68 -32.47
C GLU A 15 -5.35 16.51 -31.50
N ASN A 16 -4.89 16.61 -30.26
CA ASN A 16 -5.47 17.44 -29.21
C ASN A 16 -4.34 18.32 -28.64
N GLY A 17 -4.67 19.55 -28.24
CA GLY A 17 -3.73 20.39 -27.50
C GLY A 17 -3.72 20.00 -26.03
N TYR A 18 -2.52 19.79 -25.47
CA TYR A 18 -2.31 19.54 -24.05
C TYR A 18 -1.44 20.64 -23.44
N THR A 19 -1.77 21.08 -22.22
CA THR A 19 -0.96 22.05 -21.49
C THR A 19 -0.56 21.43 -20.16
N ALA A 20 0.74 21.28 -19.94
CA ALA A 20 1.26 20.66 -18.73
C ALA A 20 0.87 21.47 -17.47
N PRO A 21 0.31 20.83 -16.43
CA PRO A 21 0.00 21.51 -15.18
C PRO A 21 1.29 21.97 -14.49
N VAL A 22 1.17 23.05 -13.70
CA VAL A 22 2.25 23.60 -12.88
C VAL A 22 1.93 23.35 -11.42
N PHE A 23 2.83 22.67 -10.71
CA PHE A 23 2.65 22.38 -9.30
C PHE A 23 3.63 23.17 -8.43
N PRO A 24 3.22 23.63 -7.23
CA PRO A 24 4.10 24.35 -6.32
C PRO A 24 5.00 23.37 -5.56
N CYS A 25 6.31 23.44 -5.76
CA CYS A 25 7.25 22.75 -4.88
C CYS A 25 7.19 23.35 -3.46
N ALA A 26 7.58 22.57 -2.45
CA ALA A 26 7.73 23.04 -1.09
C ALA A 26 8.72 24.22 -0.94
N CYS A 27 9.66 24.40 -1.88
CA CYS A 27 10.56 25.57 -1.92
C CYS A 27 9.92 26.82 -2.55
N GLY A 28 8.68 26.73 -3.04
CA GLY A 28 7.96 27.81 -3.72
C GLY A 28 8.18 27.89 -5.23
N SER A 29 9.13 27.14 -5.79
CA SER A 29 9.39 27.11 -7.23
C SER A 29 8.34 26.30 -7.99
N PRO A 30 7.92 26.73 -9.18
CA PRO A 30 7.04 25.94 -10.04
C PRO A 30 7.75 24.67 -10.54
N VAL A 31 7.02 23.56 -10.58
CA VAL A 31 7.49 22.27 -11.09
C VAL A 31 6.56 21.80 -12.19
N HIS A 32 7.16 21.34 -13.29
CA HIS A 32 6.49 20.76 -14.44
C HIS A 32 6.91 19.30 -14.58
N PRO A 33 5.97 18.34 -14.77
CA PRO A 33 6.33 17.00 -15.15
C PRO A 33 7.13 17.00 -16.48
N PRO A 34 8.29 16.33 -16.57
CA PRO A 34 9.10 16.33 -17.77
C PRO A 34 8.45 15.41 -18.82
N LEU A 35 7.61 15.96 -19.69
CA LEU A 35 6.91 15.18 -20.71
C LEU A 35 7.88 14.55 -21.70
N ASP A 36 7.72 13.26 -22.00
CA ASP A 36 8.38 12.56 -23.10
C ASP A 36 7.43 12.53 -24.30
N LEU A 37 7.51 13.56 -25.14
CA LEU A 37 6.68 13.68 -26.34
C LEU A 37 7.14 12.77 -27.49
N SER A 38 8.27 12.06 -27.32
CA SER A 38 8.77 11.09 -28.31
C SER A 38 8.17 9.70 -28.09
N ALA A 39 7.84 9.38 -26.84
CA ALA A 39 7.13 8.16 -26.49
C ALA A 39 5.66 8.21 -26.94
N PRO A 40 5.09 7.09 -27.42
CA PRO A 40 3.71 7.06 -27.85
C PRO A 40 2.75 7.26 -26.65
N PRO A 41 1.72 8.10 -26.79
CA PRO A 41 0.71 8.29 -25.76
C PRO A 41 -0.08 7.00 -25.51
N VAL A 42 -0.34 6.71 -24.23
CA VAL A 42 -0.94 5.43 -23.81
C VAL A 42 -2.42 5.61 -23.52
N GLN A 43 -3.25 4.71 -24.01
CA GLN A 43 -4.67 4.69 -23.65
C GLN A 43 -4.84 4.20 -22.21
N LEU A 44 -5.48 5.02 -21.38
CA LEU A 44 -5.83 4.64 -20.01
C LEU A 44 -7.11 3.80 -20.02
N THR A 45 -6.97 2.47 -19.97
CA THR A 45 -8.11 1.53 -19.88
C THR A 45 -8.48 1.19 -18.44
N HIS A 46 -7.50 1.20 -17.53
CA HIS A 46 -7.66 0.90 -16.11
C HIS A 46 -6.77 1.82 -15.27
N ARG A 47 -7.27 2.32 -14.14
CA ARG A 47 -6.48 3.13 -13.19
C ARG A 47 -5.99 2.25 -12.05
N THR A 48 -4.67 2.14 -11.91
CA THR A 48 -4.05 1.70 -10.65
C THR A 48 -3.43 2.90 -9.95
N TRP A 49 -3.25 2.83 -8.64
CA TRP A 49 -2.65 3.95 -7.89
C TRP A 49 -1.24 4.28 -8.37
N SER A 50 -0.39 3.26 -8.61
CA SER A 50 0.97 3.45 -9.13
C SER A 50 1.01 4.12 -10.51
N ASP A 51 0.01 3.89 -11.36
CA ASP A 51 -0.05 4.47 -12.71
C ASP A 51 -0.55 5.92 -12.72
N THR A 52 -1.06 6.42 -11.58
CA THR A 52 -1.64 7.77 -11.45
C THR A 52 -0.69 8.82 -10.90
N TRP A 53 0.52 8.43 -10.49
CA TRP A 53 1.53 9.34 -9.92
C TRP A 53 2.86 9.24 -10.66
N VAL A 54 3.56 10.37 -10.77
CA VAL A 54 4.90 10.48 -11.35
C VAL A 54 5.81 11.20 -10.37
N THR A 55 7.02 10.68 -10.16
CA THR A 55 8.03 11.37 -9.37
C THR A 55 8.66 12.45 -10.24
N VAL A 56 8.65 13.69 -9.74
CA VAL A 56 9.27 14.83 -10.42
C VAL A 56 10.30 15.48 -9.50
N ARG A 57 11.49 15.75 -10.05
CA ARG A 57 12.56 16.48 -9.37
C ARG A 57 12.42 17.99 -9.62
N CYS A 58 12.42 18.77 -8.55
CA CYS A 58 12.48 20.23 -8.66
C CYS A 58 13.86 20.67 -9.16
N THR A 59 13.91 21.44 -10.26
CA THR A 59 15.17 21.96 -10.82
C THR A 59 15.81 23.06 -9.97
N SER A 60 15.07 23.65 -9.03
CA SER A 60 15.59 24.70 -8.14
C SER A 60 16.18 24.14 -6.84
N CYS A 61 15.47 23.24 -6.14
CA CYS A 61 15.91 22.72 -4.85
C CYS A 61 16.33 21.24 -4.87
N GLY A 62 16.19 20.54 -6.00
CA GLY A 62 16.54 19.13 -6.14
C GLY A 62 15.58 18.15 -5.47
N ARG A 63 14.55 18.63 -4.74
CA ARG A 63 13.59 17.77 -4.06
C ARG A 63 12.78 16.95 -5.05
N GLU A 64 12.67 15.65 -4.78
CA GLU A 64 11.81 14.72 -5.49
C GLU A 64 10.46 14.63 -4.77
N SER A 65 9.36 14.68 -5.52
CA SER A 65 8.01 14.59 -4.98
C SER A 65 7.08 13.96 -5.99
N GLU A 66 6.02 13.31 -5.51
CA GLU A 66 5.02 12.65 -6.36
C GLU A 66 3.93 13.65 -6.75
N TRP A 67 3.61 13.67 -8.05
CA TRP A 67 2.56 14.51 -8.62
C TRP A 67 1.65 13.69 -9.54
N PRO A 68 0.41 14.13 -9.79
CA PRO A 68 -0.50 13.41 -10.68
C PRO A 68 0.09 13.22 -12.08
N HIS A 69 -0.04 12.00 -12.63
CA HIS A 69 0.40 11.69 -14.00
C HIS A 69 -0.36 12.57 -15.01
N PRO A 70 0.33 13.22 -15.97
CA PRO A 70 -0.28 13.95 -17.07
C PRO A 70 -1.34 13.16 -17.86
N GLU A 71 -2.60 13.59 -17.78
CA GLU A 71 -3.72 12.98 -18.52
C GLU A 71 -4.41 13.98 -19.46
N LEU A 72 -4.85 13.49 -20.62
CA LEU A 72 -5.63 14.22 -21.61
C LEU A 72 -6.89 13.43 -21.99
N GLY A 73 -8.06 14.07 -21.89
CA GLY A 73 -9.28 13.56 -22.52
C GLY A 73 -9.36 13.96 -23.99
N CYS A 74 -9.48 13.00 -24.91
CA CYS A 74 -9.71 13.32 -26.32
C CYS A 74 -11.13 13.86 -26.52
N GLY A 75 -11.24 15.11 -27.00
CA GLY A 75 -12.54 15.76 -27.21
C GLY A 75 -13.39 15.11 -28.31
N SER A 76 -12.81 14.27 -29.17
CA SER A 76 -13.53 13.63 -30.28
C SER A 76 -14.12 12.26 -29.94
N CYS A 77 -13.40 11.40 -29.22
CA CYS A 77 -13.83 10.01 -28.94
C CYS A 77 -13.97 9.70 -27.44
N GLY A 78 -13.63 10.64 -26.56
CA GLY A 78 -13.74 10.49 -25.11
C GLY A 78 -12.66 9.63 -24.46
N THR A 79 -11.71 9.09 -25.23
CA THR A 79 -10.59 8.30 -24.70
C THR A 79 -9.71 9.16 -23.79
N VAL A 80 -9.39 8.64 -22.60
CA VAL A 80 -8.40 9.23 -21.70
C VAL A 80 -7.02 8.70 -22.07
N VAL A 81 -6.07 9.62 -22.23
CA VAL A 81 -4.72 9.38 -22.71
C VAL A 81 -3.73 9.77 -21.62
N LEU A 82 -2.88 8.84 -21.21
CA LEU A 82 -1.70 9.14 -20.39
C LEU A 82 -0.60 9.69 -21.29
N ILE A 83 -0.04 10.83 -20.90
CA ILE A 83 1.05 11.49 -21.60
C ILE A 83 2.36 11.03 -20.94
N PRO A 84 3.26 10.36 -21.68
CA PRO A 84 4.50 9.84 -21.13
C PRO A 84 5.34 10.95 -20.48
N VAL A 85 6.03 10.60 -19.41
CA VAL A 85 7.01 11.46 -18.75
C VAL A 85 8.36 10.75 -18.76
N HIS A 86 9.44 11.53 -18.86
CA HIS A 86 10.78 10.99 -18.68
C HIS A 86 10.89 10.43 -17.25
N PRO A 87 11.26 9.14 -17.09
CA PRO A 87 11.53 8.62 -15.77
C PRO A 87 12.67 9.41 -15.14
N LEU A 88 12.59 9.66 -13.83
CA LEU A 88 13.79 10.05 -13.11
C LEU A 88 14.77 8.89 -13.19
N GLU A 89 15.95 9.13 -13.76
CA GLU A 89 17.05 8.17 -13.70
C GLU A 89 17.29 7.83 -12.23
N ARG A 90 16.86 6.64 -11.81
CA ARG A 90 17.36 6.07 -10.57
C ARG A 90 18.81 5.74 -10.86
N VAL A 91 19.71 6.47 -10.21
CA VAL A 91 21.06 5.96 -10.01
C VAL A 91 20.90 4.82 -9.02
N ASP A 92 20.53 3.65 -9.53
CA ASP A 92 20.77 2.42 -8.82
C ASP A 92 22.29 2.35 -8.73
N GLY A 93 22.82 2.70 -7.56
CA GLY A 93 24.23 2.56 -7.23
C GLY A 93 24.55 1.07 -7.24
N GLU A 94 24.77 0.54 -8.43
CA GLU A 94 25.38 -0.77 -8.63
C GLU A 94 26.83 -0.61 -8.19
N TYR A 95 27.08 -0.93 -6.92
CA TYR A 95 28.43 -1.17 -6.42
C TYR A 95 28.90 -2.45 -7.11
N GLU A 96 29.47 -2.28 -8.30
CA GLU A 96 30.07 -3.32 -9.09
C GLU A 96 31.31 -3.83 -8.34
N TYR A 97 31.18 -4.97 -7.67
CA TYR A 97 32.32 -5.70 -7.12
C TYR A 97 32.99 -6.43 -8.28
N GLU A 98 34.01 -5.80 -8.84
CA GLU A 98 34.89 -6.37 -9.83
C GLU A 98 35.65 -7.57 -9.22
N TYR A 99 35.30 -8.79 -9.63
CA TYR A 99 36.19 -9.94 -9.51
C TYR A 99 36.45 -10.49 -10.91
N GLY A 100 37.71 -10.31 -11.35
CA GLY A 100 38.16 -10.71 -12.67
C GLY A 100 38.21 -12.22 -12.89
N SER A 101 38.13 -12.52 -14.19
CA SER A 101 38.80 -13.61 -14.90
C SER A 101 38.08 -14.96 -15.06
N ASP A 102 37.60 -15.12 -16.29
CA ASP A 102 37.86 -16.24 -17.21
C ASP A 102 37.23 -17.62 -16.91
N ALA A 103 36.26 -18.00 -17.76
CA ALA A 103 36.46 -19.06 -18.76
C ALA A 103 35.20 -19.35 -19.59
N GLY A 104 35.37 -19.49 -20.91
CA GLY A 104 34.71 -20.58 -21.66
C GLY A 104 33.54 -20.22 -22.58
N THR A 105 33.88 -19.84 -23.80
CA THR A 105 33.05 -19.78 -25.02
C THR A 105 32.40 -21.12 -25.43
N ALA A 106 31.13 -21.07 -25.86
CA ALA A 106 30.53 -21.68 -27.07
C ALA A 106 29.02 -21.39 -27.02
N GLY A 107 28.30 -20.83 -27.99
CA GLY A 107 28.41 -20.88 -29.44
C GLY A 107 27.11 -21.49 -29.99
N GLY A 108 26.30 -20.75 -30.76
CA GLY A 108 25.20 -21.34 -31.53
C GLY A 108 23.98 -20.45 -31.75
N ALA A 109 23.78 -20.07 -33.01
CA ALA A 109 22.77 -19.15 -33.53
C ALA A 109 21.50 -19.84 -34.06
N GLY A 110 20.47 -19.02 -34.36
CA GLY A 110 19.32 -19.34 -35.24
C GLY A 110 18.08 -19.81 -34.47
N GLY A 111 16.85 -19.44 -34.81
CA GLY A 111 16.28 -18.82 -35.99
C GLY A 111 14.75 -18.75 -35.82
N ALA A 112 14.10 -18.11 -36.77
CA ALA A 112 12.74 -17.57 -36.71
C ALA A 112 11.56 -18.57 -36.78
N ALA A 113 10.39 -18.01 -36.43
CA ALA A 113 9.05 -18.17 -37.05
C ALA A 113 8.28 -19.50 -36.89
N GLY A 114 6.95 -19.36 -36.68
CA GLY A 114 5.98 -20.40 -36.99
C GLY A 114 4.64 -20.28 -36.26
N ALA A 115 3.65 -19.67 -36.92
CA ALA A 115 2.24 -19.72 -36.55
C ALA A 115 1.62 -21.12 -36.81
N GLY A 116 0.50 -21.44 -36.15
CA GLY A 116 -0.32 -22.60 -36.52
C GLY A 116 -1.46 -22.89 -35.55
N ALA A 117 -2.69 -22.82 -36.07
CA ALA A 117 -3.97 -22.88 -35.36
C ALA A 117 -4.58 -24.29 -35.30
N GLY A 118 -5.60 -24.43 -34.43
CA GLY A 118 -6.68 -25.44 -34.48
C GLY A 118 -6.30 -26.81 -33.92
N GLY A 119 -7.11 -27.53 -33.17
CA GLY A 119 -8.51 -27.41 -32.79
C GLY A 119 -8.99 -28.81 -32.36
N SER A 120 -10.13 -28.84 -31.67
CA SER A 120 -10.99 -30.01 -31.36
C SER A 120 -10.87 -30.61 -29.94
N ALA A 121 -11.88 -30.24 -29.15
CA ALA A 121 -12.58 -31.07 -28.17
C ALA A 121 -13.31 -32.25 -28.89
N PRO A 122 -14.19 -33.09 -28.28
CA PRO A 122 -14.80 -33.08 -26.95
C PRO A 122 -14.64 -34.45 -26.25
N GLY A 123 -15.17 -34.79 -25.08
CA GLY A 123 -16.09 -34.20 -24.12
C GLY A 123 -16.41 -35.28 -23.07
N SER A 124 -17.29 -34.94 -22.12
CA SER A 124 -18.14 -35.82 -21.28
C SER A 124 -18.03 -35.50 -19.78
N ALA A 125 -18.97 -34.68 -19.31
CA ALA A 125 -19.66 -34.88 -18.03
C ALA A 125 -20.78 -35.95 -18.24
N PRO A 126 -21.53 -36.47 -17.23
CA PRO A 126 -22.05 -35.84 -16.00
C PRO A 126 -21.59 -36.60 -14.73
N GLY A 127 -21.61 -36.08 -13.50
CA GLY A 127 -22.70 -35.40 -12.80
C GLY A 127 -23.44 -36.42 -11.93
N SER A 128 -23.26 -36.37 -10.60
CA SER A 128 -24.21 -36.84 -9.57
C SER A 128 -23.66 -36.62 -8.15
N THR A 129 -24.32 -35.75 -7.39
CA THR A 129 -24.37 -35.76 -5.91
C THR A 129 -25.17 -36.98 -5.41
N PRO A 130 -25.02 -37.39 -4.13
CA PRO A 130 -26.02 -36.98 -3.14
C PRO A 130 -25.44 -36.71 -1.73
N ALA A 131 -26.37 -36.32 -0.86
CA ALA A 131 -26.19 -35.63 0.41
C ALA A 131 -26.11 -36.53 1.67
N ALA A 132 -25.69 -35.87 2.74
CA ALA A 132 -26.20 -35.93 4.13
C ALA A 132 -25.75 -37.05 5.11
N ALA A 133 -25.20 -36.54 6.22
CA ALA A 133 -25.41 -36.92 7.62
C ALA A 133 -24.84 -38.24 8.17
N ALA A 134 -23.88 -38.13 9.09
CA ALA A 134 -24.07 -38.41 10.53
C ALA A 134 -22.74 -38.35 11.31
N ARG A 135 -22.75 -37.63 12.44
CA ARG A 135 -21.86 -37.81 13.61
C ARG A 135 -22.41 -38.99 14.45
N PRO A 136 -21.64 -39.72 15.29
CA PRO A 136 -20.99 -39.16 16.49
C PRO A 136 -19.70 -39.87 16.97
N GLY A 137 -19.07 -39.34 18.03
CA GLY A 137 -18.15 -40.12 18.88
C GLY A 137 -16.97 -39.33 19.44
N GLN A 138 -17.09 -38.92 20.70
CA GLN A 138 -16.02 -38.39 21.54
C GLN A 138 -15.07 -39.51 21.98
N GLY A 139 -13.80 -39.17 22.20
CA GLY A 139 -12.79 -40.05 22.82
C GLY A 139 -11.56 -39.23 23.20
N GLU A 140 -11.42 -38.97 24.49
CA GLU A 140 -10.31 -38.30 25.17
C GLU A 140 -9.02 -39.15 25.13
N GLY A 141 -7.85 -38.54 25.32
CA GLY A 141 -6.66 -39.32 25.70
C GLY A 141 -5.31 -38.68 25.37
N GLN A 142 -4.69 -38.10 26.38
CA GLN A 142 -3.33 -37.56 26.45
C GLN A 142 -2.26 -38.65 26.19
N GLY A 143 -1.08 -38.25 25.70
CA GLY A 143 0.07 -39.15 25.62
C GLY A 143 1.37 -38.46 25.19
N SER A 144 2.11 -37.96 26.16
CA SER A 144 3.49 -37.48 26.06
C SER A 144 4.50 -38.56 25.67
N GLY A 145 5.56 -38.17 24.96
CA GLY A 145 6.82 -38.92 24.78
C GLY A 145 7.66 -38.23 23.70
N SER A 146 8.61 -37.34 23.99
CA SER A 146 9.91 -37.57 24.65
C SER A 146 10.60 -38.84 24.16
N GLY A 147 11.48 -38.67 23.16
CA GLY A 147 12.34 -39.71 22.63
C GLY A 147 13.61 -39.08 22.04
N SER A 148 14.56 -38.80 22.92
CA SER A 148 15.95 -38.47 22.59
C SER A 148 16.60 -39.66 21.86
N GLY A 149 17.27 -39.38 20.74
CA GLY A 149 18.08 -40.34 20.01
C GLY A 149 19.31 -39.66 19.43
N SER A 150 20.39 -39.67 20.21
CA SER A 150 21.74 -39.27 19.80
C SER A 150 22.30 -40.24 18.76
N GLY A 151 22.91 -39.73 17.70
CA GLY A 151 23.70 -40.49 16.73
C GLY A 151 24.63 -39.57 15.96
N ALA A 152 25.93 -39.80 16.11
CA ALA A 152 27.01 -38.87 15.80
C ALA A 152 27.54 -38.94 14.36
N ALA A 153 28.24 -37.86 14.00
CA ALA A 153 29.42 -37.76 13.14
C ALA A 153 29.28 -37.91 11.61
N GLY A 154 29.33 -36.75 10.93
CA GLY A 154 29.85 -36.60 9.58
C GLY A 154 30.68 -35.32 9.50
N ARG A 155 32.01 -35.46 9.39
CA ARG A 155 32.98 -34.36 9.26
C ARG A 155 33.10 -33.90 7.80
N GLY A 156 33.25 -32.60 7.63
CA GLY A 156 33.67 -31.91 6.39
C GLY A 156 32.96 -30.56 6.35
N GLY A 157 33.59 -29.38 6.29
CA GLY A 157 34.95 -29.03 5.92
C GLY A 157 34.86 -27.71 5.16
N THR A 158 35.09 -26.61 5.88
CA THR A 158 35.57 -25.28 5.42
C THR A 158 34.74 -24.43 4.45
N GLY A 159 34.35 -23.24 4.94
CA GLY A 159 33.88 -22.10 4.13
C GLY A 159 33.13 -21.04 4.94
N GLY A 160 33.60 -20.69 6.14
CA GLY A 160 32.90 -19.75 7.03
C GLY A 160 33.04 -18.31 6.54
N HIS A 161 32.00 -17.78 5.90
CA HIS A 161 31.78 -16.34 5.80
C HIS A 161 31.75 -15.74 7.22
N PRO A 162 32.29 -14.53 7.46
CA PRO A 162 32.13 -13.88 8.74
C PRO A 162 30.63 -13.78 9.02
N ALA A 163 30.19 -14.46 10.09
CA ALA A 163 28.83 -14.39 10.57
C ALA A 163 28.53 -12.92 10.85
N HIS A 164 27.66 -12.32 10.03
CA HIS A 164 27.10 -11.03 10.32
C HIS A 164 26.34 -11.22 11.63
N ILE A 165 26.94 -10.81 12.74
CA ILE A 165 26.27 -10.82 14.04
C ILE A 165 25.08 -9.87 13.85
N PRO A 166 23.82 -10.35 13.91
CA PRO A 166 22.69 -9.44 13.88
C PRO A 166 22.87 -8.49 15.06
N PRO A 167 22.71 -7.17 14.86
CA PRO A 167 22.77 -6.24 15.97
C PRO A 167 21.80 -6.73 17.07
N PRO A 168 22.19 -6.66 18.35
CA PRO A 168 21.30 -7.07 19.43
C PRO A 168 19.97 -6.32 19.24
N PRO A 169 18.81 -6.99 19.44
CA PRO A 169 17.52 -6.32 19.36
C PRO A 169 17.60 -5.10 20.27
N ALA A 170 17.43 -3.92 19.69
CA ALA A 170 17.42 -2.68 20.44
C ALA A 170 16.34 -2.84 21.51
N THR A 171 16.74 -2.79 22.78
CA THR A 171 15.78 -2.88 23.89
C THR A 171 14.72 -1.81 23.67
N PRO A 172 13.43 -2.18 23.53
CA PRO A 172 12.38 -1.21 23.25
C PRO A 172 12.39 -0.17 24.36
N VAL A 173 12.62 1.09 24.00
CA VAL A 173 12.54 2.20 24.94
C VAL A 173 11.11 2.19 25.49
N PRO A 174 10.90 2.09 26.81
CA PRO A 174 9.56 2.00 27.37
C PRO A 174 8.77 3.24 26.97
N ARG A 175 7.67 3.02 26.24
CA ARG A 175 6.77 4.07 25.78
C ARG A 175 6.19 4.78 27.03
N PRO A 176 6.29 6.11 27.15
CA PRO A 176 5.75 6.83 28.29
C PRO A 176 4.23 6.61 28.39
N ALA A 177 3.60 6.87 29.54
CA ALA A 177 2.14 6.82 29.61
C ALA A 177 1.50 7.88 28.68
N PHE A 178 0.44 7.50 27.94
CA PHE A 178 -0.31 8.44 27.12
C PHE A 178 -1.01 9.48 28.01
N ARG A 179 -1.05 10.73 27.56
CA ARG A 179 -1.73 11.83 28.25
C ARG A 179 -3.00 12.21 27.48
N PRO A 180 -4.19 11.81 27.95
CA PRO A 180 -5.44 12.08 27.24
C PRO A 180 -5.79 13.57 27.21
N VAL A 181 -6.53 13.95 26.17
CA VAL A 181 -7.13 15.28 26.01
C VAL A 181 -8.64 15.11 25.93
N THR A 182 -9.39 15.83 26.77
CA THR A 182 -10.86 15.73 26.78
C THR A 182 -11.45 16.10 25.42
N ILE A 183 -12.36 15.27 24.90
CA ILE A 183 -13.01 15.48 23.61
C ILE A 183 -14.31 16.28 23.81
N ARG A 184 -14.38 17.50 23.29
CA ARG A 184 -15.59 18.35 23.33
C ARG A 184 -16.16 18.60 21.94
N THR A 185 -15.33 18.46 20.92
CA THR A 185 -15.66 18.73 19.52
C THR A 185 -15.12 17.62 18.62
N ALA A 186 -15.63 17.55 17.38
CA ALA A 186 -15.09 16.67 16.35
C ALA A 186 -13.59 16.92 16.09
N ARG A 187 -13.15 18.18 16.20
CA ARG A 187 -11.73 18.54 16.05
C ARG A 187 -10.87 17.95 17.17
N ASP A 188 -11.39 17.90 18.40
CA ASP A 188 -10.69 17.31 19.54
C ASP A 188 -10.55 15.80 19.36
N ALA A 189 -11.54 15.12 18.78
CA ALA A 189 -11.46 13.70 18.45
C ALA A 189 -10.34 13.42 17.43
N VAL A 190 -10.24 14.22 16.38
CA VAL A 190 -9.15 14.11 15.39
C VAL A 190 -7.79 14.41 16.02
N ALA A 191 -7.70 15.44 16.86
CA ALA A 191 -6.46 15.77 17.58
C ALA A 191 -6.03 14.65 18.54
N THR A 192 -7.00 14.03 19.23
CA THR A 192 -6.76 12.90 20.14
C THR A 192 -6.22 11.69 19.38
N ALA A 193 -6.84 11.32 18.25
CA ALA A 193 -6.34 10.25 17.39
C ALA A 193 -4.93 10.54 16.87
N ALA A 194 -4.65 11.76 16.43
CA ALA A 194 -3.31 12.14 15.96
C ALA A 194 -2.24 12.08 17.06
N LEU A 195 -2.55 12.53 18.28
CA LEU A 195 -1.65 12.42 19.43
C LEU A 195 -1.42 10.97 19.82
N TYR A 196 -2.46 10.13 19.76
CA TYR A 196 -2.35 8.70 20.09
C TYR A 196 -1.47 7.96 19.08
N LEU A 197 -1.64 8.22 17.78
CA LEU A 197 -0.77 7.63 16.74
C LEU A 197 0.69 8.06 16.90
N ARG A 198 0.95 9.33 17.25
CA ARG A 198 2.32 9.81 17.55
C ARG A 198 2.90 9.10 18.78
N TRP A 199 2.08 8.88 19.79
CA TRP A 199 2.45 8.13 20.98
C TRP A 199 2.78 6.67 20.66
N LEU A 200 2.04 6.03 19.75
CA LEU A 200 2.34 4.68 19.24
C LEU A 200 3.68 4.61 18.49
N GLY A 201 4.15 5.73 17.94
CA GLY A 201 5.46 5.81 17.27
C GLY A 201 5.39 6.31 15.82
N PHE A 202 4.20 6.54 15.29
CA PHE A 202 4.03 7.10 13.94
C PHE A 202 4.50 8.56 13.91
N ARG A 203 5.53 8.81 13.10
CA ARG A 203 6.08 10.17 12.91
C ARG A 203 5.26 10.92 11.88
N ASP A 204 5.27 12.25 11.96
CA ASP A 204 4.66 13.13 10.96
C ASP A 204 3.18 12.88 10.66
N VAL A 205 2.38 12.52 11.68
CA VAL A 205 0.91 12.40 11.54
C VAL A 205 0.32 13.76 11.18
N ARG A 206 -0.25 13.85 9.98
CA ARG A 206 -0.83 15.07 9.39
C ARG A 206 -2.20 14.76 8.80
N GLN A 207 -3.08 15.73 8.85
CA GLN A 207 -4.30 15.72 8.05
C GLN A 207 -3.93 16.18 6.63
N PRO A 208 -4.34 15.49 5.56
CA PRO A 208 -4.07 15.93 4.20
C PRO A 208 -4.65 17.32 3.94
N ASP A 209 -3.88 18.20 3.30
CA ASP A 209 -4.33 19.53 2.86
C ASP A 209 -5.28 19.37 1.66
N GLY A 210 -6.54 19.06 1.94
CA GLY A 210 -7.60 18.92 0.95
C GLY A 210 -8.86 19.61 1.42
N ARG A 211 -9.68 20.11 0.49
CA ARG A 211 -11.02 20.62 0.82
C ARG A 211 -11.77 19.49 1.54
N PRO A 212 -12.29 19.70 2.77
CA PRO A 212 -13.05 18.67 3.46
C PRO A 212 -14.19 18.23 2.55
N ILE A 213 -14.11 17.00 2.05
CA ILE A 213 -15.29 16.34 1.51
C ILE A 213 -16.21 16.21 2.73
N PRO A 214 -17.52 16.49 2.62
CA PRO A 214 -18.47 16.26 3.71
C PRO A 214 -18.69 14.75 3.92
N SER A 215 -17.61 13.98 4.06
CA SER A 215 -17.62 12.70 4.75
C SER A 215 -17.53 12.98 6.24
N ALA A 216 -18.32 12.27 7.03
CA ALA A 216 -18.29 12.46 8.48
C ALA A 216 -16.93 12.05 9.08
N ALA A 217 -16.23 11.14 8.41
CA ALA A 217 -14.91 10.69 8.80
C ALA A 217 -13.78 11.54 8.19
N VAL A 218 -12.73 11.73 8.98
CA VAL A 218 -11.55 12.57 8.70
C VAL A 218 -10.31 11.69 8.53
N ASP A 219 -9.55 11.92 7.46
CA ASP A 219 -8.31 11.20 7.18
C ASP A 219 -7.09 11.82 7.87
N LEU A 220 -6.26 10.96 8.44
CA LEU A 220 -4.91 11.24 8.93
C LEU A 220 -3.92 10.35 8.17
N ARG A 221 -2.72 10.89 7.92
CA ARG A 221 -1.63 10.23 7.18
C ARG A 221 -0.32 10.37 7.93
N ALA A 222 0.48 9.32 7.89
CA ALA A 222 1.89 9.29 8.27
C ALA A 222 2.63 8.29 7.35
N PRO A 223 3.96 8.29 7.29
CA PRO A 223 4.70 7.28 6.55
C PRO A 223 4.27 5.86 6.97
N GLY A 224 3.75 5.08 6.02
CA GLY A 224 3.25 3.71 6.26
C GLY A 224 1.89 3.61 6.98
N LEU A 225 1.17 4.73 7.20
CA LEU A 225 -0.11 4.74 7.91
C LEU A 225 -1.18 5.58 7.21
N VAL A 226 -2.36 4.98 7.08
CA VAL A 226 -3.64 5.66 6.84
C VAL A 226 -4.52 5.47 8.06
N ALA A 227 -4.94 6.56 8.70
CA ALA A 227 -5.91 6.50 9.77
C ALA A 227 -7.18 7.27 9.40
N GLN A 228 -8.34 6.71 9.73
CA GLN A 228 -9.63 7.37 9.57
C GLN A 228 -10.21 7.64 10.96
N VAL A 229 -10.84 8.80 11.14
CA VAL A 229 -11.44 9.22 12.42
C VAL A 229 -12.90 9.58 12.17
N ASP A 230 -13.82 8.83 12.79
CA ASP A 230 -15.26 9.14 12.77
C ASP A 230 -15.67 9.78 14.11
N PRO A 231 -15.86 11.11 14.16
CA PRO A 231 -16.28 11.84 15.35
C PRO A 231 -17.80 11.81 15.55
N THR A 232 -18.56 11.10 14.71
CA THR A 232 -20.03 11.09 14.83
C THR A 232 -20.50 10.27 16.02
N THR A 233 -21.75 10.53 16.41
CA THR A 233 -22.45 9.78 17.45
C THR A 233 -23.15 8.53 16.91
N ALA A 234 -22.96 8.19 15.63
CA ALA A 234 -23.52 6.99 15.01
C ALA A 234 -22.44 5.88 14.92
N PRO A 235 -22.75 4.62 15.29
CA PRO A 235 -21.77 3.55 15.17
C PRO A 235 -21.30 3.37 13.72
N ALA A 236 -19.99 3.21 13.53
CA ALA A 236 -19.41 2.97 12.22
C ALA A 236 -19.82 1.60 11.67
N GLY A 237 -20.36 1.60 10.45
CA GLY A 237 -20.84 0.41 9.76
C GLY A 237 -19.78 -0.29 8.90
N LEU A 238 -20.15 -1.45 8.35
CA LEU A 238 -19.31 -2.30 7.50
C LEU A 238 -18.61 -1.52 6.38
N ARG A 239 -19.36 -0.70 5.64
CA ARG A 239 -18.83 0.07 4.50
C ARG A 239 -17.73 1.04 4.92
N ALA A 240 -17.79 1.61 6.12
CA ALA A 240 -16.75 2.51 6.59
C ALA A 240 -15.42 1.76 6.85
N VAL A 241 -15.49 0.53 7.35
CA VAL A 241 -14.32 -0.34 7.52
C VAL A 241 -13.72 -0.75 6.17
N GLU A 242 -14.57 -1.12 5.20
CA GLU A 242 -14.10 -1.44 3.85
C GLU A 242 -13.49 -0.22 3.14
N CYS A 243 -14.05 0.98 3.35
CA CYS A 243 -13.49 2.20 2.80
C CYS A 243 -12.09 2.51 3.36
N VAL A 244 -11.88 2.42 4.68
CA VAL A 244 -10.54 2.66 5.24
C VAL A 244 -9.53 1.62 4.74
N TRP A 245 -9.95 0.36 4.60
CA TRP A 245 -9.12 -0.71 4.06
C TRP A 245 -8.67 -0.42 2.63
N LEU A 246 -9.61 -0.07 1.74
CA LEU A 246 -9.30 0.27 0.35
C LEU A 246 -8.37 1.48 0.26
N ASN A 247 -8.53 2.45 1.17
CA ASN A 247 -7.68 3.63 1.25
C ASN A 247 -6.24 3.27 1.64
N GLY A 248 -6.05 2.40 2.64
CA GLY A 248 -4.72 1.91 3.01
C GLY A 248 -4.09 1.02 1.93
N LEU A 249 -4.87 0.13 1.28
CA LEU A 249 -4.38 -0.64 0.13
C LEU A 249 -3.90 0.27 -1.00
N THR A 250 -4.66 1.31 -1.30
CA THR A 250 -4.32 2.30 -2.31
C THR A 250 -3.00 3.00 -1.94
N ALA A 251 -2.82 3.36 -0.68
CA ALA A 251 -1.60 4.02 -0.20
C ALA A 251 -0.46 3.04 0.18
N SER A 252 -0.63 1.72 -0.03
CA SER A 252 0.30 0.67 0.43
C SER A 252 0.72 0.84 1.91
N ALA A 253 -0.26 1.16 2.76
CA ALA A 253 -0.06 1.56 4.14
C ALA A 253 -1.03 0.84 5.09
N THR A 254 -0.62 0.69 6.35
CA THR A 254 -1.47 0.13 7.40
C THR A 254 -2.68 1.03 7.62
N SER A 255 -3.87 0.43 7.65
CA SER A 255 -5.14 1.13 7.88
C SER A 255 -5.51 1.09 9.35
N VAL A 256 -5.88 2.21 9.97
CA VAL A 256 -6.37 2.27 11.35
C VAL A 256 -7.68 3.06 11.39
N TYR A 257 -8.65 2.64 12.20
CA TYR A 257 -9.91 3.36 12.34
C TYR A 257 -10.15 3.74 13.80
N PHE A 258 -10.44 5.01 14.06
CA PHE A 258 -10.95 5.55 15.32
C PHE A 258 -12.43 5.94 15.18
N SER A 259 -13.28 5.57 16.14
CA SER A 259 -14.69 5.96 16.20
C SER A 259 -15.08 6.44 17.59
N LEU A 260 -15.87 7.52 17.67
CA LEU A 260 -16.42 8.01 18.93
C LEU A 260 -17.63 7.17 19.40
N ALA A 261 -18.48 6.74 18.47
CA ALA A 261 -19.68 5.95 18.77
C ALA A 261 -19.47 4.42 18.68
N GLY A 262 -18.23 3.99 18.43
CA GLY A 262 -17.90 2.60 18.23
C GLY A 262 -18.33 2.05 16.87
N TYR A 263 -18.56 0.74 16.82
CA TYR A 263 -18.69 -0.03 15.58
C TYR A 263 -19.86 -1.01 15.66
N THR A 264 -20.49 -1.29 14.53
CA THR A 264 -21.43 -2.40 14.45
C THR A 264 -20.70 -3.75 14.58
N LYS A 265 -21.43 -4.81 14.93
CA LYS A 265 -20.85 -6.17 15.05
C LYS A 265 -20.24 -6.64 13.72
N GLU A 266 -20.91 -6.35 12.60
CA GLU A 266 -20.43 -6.66 11.26
C GLU A 266 -19.14 -5.90 10.92
N ALA A 267 -19.04 -4.63 11.32
CA ALA A 267 -17.84 -3.83 11.13
C ALA A 267 -16.64 -4.40 11.90
N ARG A 268 -16.85 -4.85 13.15
CA ARG A 268 -15.78 -5.49 13.96
C ARG A 268 -15.31 -6.80 13.33
N ALA A 269 -16.25 -7.71 13.03
CA ALA A 269 -15.90 -8.99 12.39
C ALA A 269 -15.15 -8.78 11.07
N ARG A 270 -15.55 -7.80 10.26
CA ARG A 270 -14.86 -7.50 9.01
C ARG A 270 -13.47 -6.89 9.24
N ALA A 271 -13.31 -6.03 10.24
CA ALA A 271 -12.01 -5.46 10.56
C ALA A 271 -11.01 -6.55 11.01
N ASP A 272 -11.49 -7.57 11.72
CA ASP A 272 -10.66 -8.71 12.14
C ASP A 272 -10.19 -9.53 10.93
N GLU A 273 -11.09 -9.83 10.00
CA GLU A 273 -10.75 -10.50 8.74
C GLU A 273 -9.73 -9.72 7.89
N LEU A 274 -9.80 -8.39 7.92
CA LEU A 274 -8.94 -7.50 7.15
C LEU A 274 -7.69 -7.05 7.90
N GLY A 275 -7.55 -7.42 9.18
CA GLY A 275 -6.43 -7.02 10.04
C GLY A 275 -6.36 -5.52 10.32
N ILE A 276 -7.51 -4.84 10.44
CA ILE A 276 -7.59 -3.39 10.66
C ILE A 276 -7.73 -3.10 12.17
N PRO A 277 -6.77 -2.40 12.79
CA PRO A 277 -6.89 -1.87 14.14
C PRO A 277 -8.08 -0.93 14.30
N LEU A 278 -8.99 -1.28 15.21
CA LEU A 278 -10.12 -0.46 15.61
C LEU A 278 -9.92 0.12 17.01
N PHE A 279 -10.19 1.41 17.14
CA PHE A 279 -10.13 2.13 18.41
C PHE A 279 -11.44 2.87 18.68
N VAL A 280 -11.94 2.74 19.91
CA VAL A 280 -13.06 3.57 20.39
C VAL A 280 -12.52 4.69 21.25
N MET A 281 -12.96 5.91 20.99
CA MET A 281 -12.60 7.08 21.81
C MET A 281 -13.78 7.50 22.66
N ASP A 282 -13.57 7.61 23.97
CA ASP A 282 -14.55 8.21 24.87
C ASP A 282 -14.33 9.72 25.02
N LEU A 283 -15.25 10.40 25.71
CA LEU A 283 -15.15 11.85 25.95
C LEU A 283 -13.97 12.22 26.88
N THR A 284 -13.35 11.25 27.55
CA THR A 284 -12.13 11.47 28.34
C THR A 284 -10.88 11.57 27.45
N GLY A 285 -10.97 11.05 26.22
CA GLY A 285 -9.93 11.14 25.20
C GLY A 285 -8.88 10.03 25.30
N MET A 286 -9.21 8.89 25.90
CA MET A 286 -8.37 7.69 25.90
C MET A 286 -8.87 6.71 24.82
N PRO A 287 -8.17 6.57 23.67
CA PRO A 287 -8.52 5.55 22.70
C PRO A 287 -8.35 4.15 23.29
N GLN A 288 -9.37 3.31 23.18
CA GLN A 288 -9.38 1.92 23.63
C GLN A 288 -9.32 0.98 22.42
N PRO A 289 -8.36 0.04 22.35
CA PRO A 289 -8.38 -1.00 21.33
C PRO A 289 -9.63 -1.87 21.53
N VAL A 290 -10.27 -2.26 20.42
CA VAL A 290 -11.48 -3.10 20.48
C VAL A 290 -11.38 -4.37 19.63
N ASN A 291 -10.21 -4.70 19.13
CA ASN A 291 -9.94 -5.95 18.45
C ASN A 291 -8.46 -6.34 18.49
N ASP A 292 -8.18 -7.61 18.19
CA ASP A 292 -6.83 -8.18 18.26
C ASP A 292 -5.78 -7.41 17.42
N PRO A 293 -6.08 -6.94 16.18
CA PRO A 293 -5.16 -6.06 15.46
C PRO A 293 -4.83 -4.75 16.20
N ALA A 294 -5.79 -4.16 16.91
CA ALA A 294 -5.54 -2.96 17.70
C ALA A 294 -4.71 -3.26 18.95
N ASP A 295 -4.96 -4.38 19.62
CA ASP A 295 -4.14 -4.82 20.75
C ASP A 295 -2.69 -5.10 20.30
N ALA A 296 -2.51 -5.75 19.16
CA ALA A 296 -1.20 -5.99 18.56
C ALA A 296 -0.48 -4.66 18.24
N LEU A 297 -1.18 -3.67 17.71
CA LEU A 297 -0.61 -2.35 17.41
C LEU A 297 -0.22 -1.56 18.68
N VAL A 298 -0.94 -1.72 19.77
CA VAL A 298 -0.61 -1.08 21.05
C VAL A 298 0.55 -1.79 21.75
N GLY A 299 0.67 -3.10 21.55
CA GLY A 299 1.68 -3.95 22.14
C GLY A 299 3.11 -3.49 21.91
N PRO A 300 4.07 -3.98 22.74
CA PRO A 300 5.47 -3.59 22.69
C PRO A 300 6.21 -4.06 21.42
N ASP A 301 5.62 -4.97 20.64
CA ASP A 301 6.20 -5.60 19.46
C ASP A 301 5.70 -4.99 18.12
N ALA A 302 5.00 -3.85 18.17
CA ALA A 302 4.45 -3.14 17.01
C ALA A 302 5.48 -2.22 16.32
#